data_AF-A0A925UQT6-F1
#
_entry.id   AF-A0A925UQT6-F1
#
_cell.length_a   1.000
_cell.length_b   1.000
_cell.length_c   1.000
_cell.angle_alpha   90.00
_cell.angle_beta   90.00
_cell.angle_gamma   90.00
#
_symmetry.space_group_name_H-M   'P 1'
#
loop_
_entity.id
_entity.type
_entity.pdbx_description
1 polymer ?
#
loop_
_entity_poly.entity_id
_entity_poly.type
_entity_poly.pdbx_seq_one_letter_code
_entity_poly.pdbx_strand_id
1 'polypeptide(L)'
;MPNKCAIIIMEDNESCTVKTVNKTTYEKIQNMIEDEFSEAEIVESVAELNTGDENVIVSDVPMSDAIDAALDISEDYIILEAN
;
A
#
# COMPACT_ATOMS: atom_id res chain seq x y z
N MET A 1 -10.40 -1.92 16.76
CA MET A 1 -9.89 -1.29 15.52
C MET A 1 -9.19 -2.38 14.73
N PRO A 2 -9.40 -2.48 13.40
CA PRO A 2 -8.64 -3.44 12.61
C PRO A 2 -7.16 -3.12 12.79
N ASN A 3 -6.36 -4.11 13.20
CA ASN A 3 -4.91 -3.95 13.36
C ASN A 3 -4.18 -3.93 12.00
N LYS A 4 -4.94 -3.91 10.90
CA LYS A 4 -4.47 -3.99 9.54
C LYS A 4 -4.94 -2.75 8.79
N CYS A 5 -4.01 -2.08 8.14
CA CYS A 5 -4.25 -0.98 7.23
C CYS A 5 -3.96 -1.44 5.80
N ALA A 6 -4.50 -0.76 4.81
CA ALA A 6 -4.30 -1.08 3.41
C ALA A 6 -3.32 -0.10 2.76
N ILE A 7 -2.48 -0.61 1.87
CA ILE A 7 -1.66 0.18 0.96
C ILE A 7 -1.88 -0.33 -0.46
N ILE A 8 -1.88 0.59 -1.43
CA ILE A 8 -2.02 0.31 -2.84
C ILE A 8 -0.70 0.70 -3.50
N ILE A 9 -0.04 -0.26 -4.12
CA ILE A 9 1.15 -0.03 -4.95
C ILE A 9 0.67 0.02 -6.39
N MET A 10 0.84 1.17 -7.04
CA MET A 10 0.39 1.44 -8.39
C MET A 10 1.58 1.45 -9.35
N GLU A 11 1.62 0.51 -10.28
CA GLU A 11 2.57 0.55 -11.40
C GLU A 11 2.01 1.42 -12.53
N ASP A 12 0.72 1.27 -12.81
CA ASP A 12 -0.09 2.14 -13.64
C ASP A 12 -1.58 2.01 -13.26
N ASN A 13 -2.48 2.73 -13.95
CA ASN A 13 -3.91 2.72 -13.62
C ASN A 13 -4.60 1.34 -13.83
N GLU A 14 -3.99 0.45 -14.61
CA GLU A 14 -4.51 -0.89 -14.91
C GLU A 14 -3.80 -1.98 -14.07
N SER A 15 -2.61 -1.70 -13.55
CA SER A 15 -1.80 -2.59 -12.71
C SER A 15 -1.57 -1.99 -11.31
N CYS A 16 -2.42 -2.39 -10.37
CA CYS A 16 -2.30 -2.08 -8.96
C CYS A 16 -2.22 -3.36 -8.11
N THR A 17 -1.50 -3.27 -7.00
CA THR A 17 -1.40 -4.32 -5.98
C THR A 17 -1.80 -3.78 -4.62
N VAL A 18 -2.77 -4.41 -3.97
CA VAL A 18 -3.20 -4.05 -2.62
C VAL A 18 -2.50 -4.95 -1.62
N LYS A 19 -1.84 -4.35 -0.63
CA LYS A 19 -1.21 -5.07 0.48
C LYS A 19 -1.80 -4.64 1.82
N THR A 20 -1.79 -5.57 2.76
CA THR A 20 -2.06 -5.29 4.16
C THR A 20 -0.78 -5.03 4.92
N VAL A 21 -0.80 -4.00 5.76
CA VAL A 21 0.28 -3.64 6.66
C VAL A 21 -0.26 -3.53 8.08
N ASN A 22 0.61 -3.70 9.08
CA ASN A 22 0.25 -3.34 10.44
C ASN A 22 0.26 -1.81 10.60
N LYS A 23 -0.37 -1.32 11.67
CA LYS A 23 -0.48 0.11 11.97
C LYS A 23 0.88 0.82 12.07
N THR A 24 1.91 0.19 12.65
CA THR A 24 3.25 0.78 12.79
C THR A 24 3.90 1.01 11.43
N THR A 25 3.79 0.06 10.51
CA THR A 25 4.27 0.21 9.13
C THR A 25 3.49 1.30 8.41
N TYR A 26 2.16 1.36 8.57
CA TYR A 26 1.34 2.41 8.00
C TYR A 26 1.75 3.82 8.46
N GLU A 27 1.90 4.01 9.77
CA GLU A 27 2.38 5.28 10.35
C GLU A 27 3.78 5.65 9.85
N LYS A 28 4.67 4.66 9.69
CA LYS A 28 6.00 4.90 9.11
C LYS A 28 5.91 5.40 7.67
N ILE A 29 5.04 4.81 6.85
CA ILE A 29 4.81 5.26 5.47
C ILE A 29 4.28 6.70 5.47
N GLN A 30 3.30 7.01 6.32
CA GLN A 30 2.77 8.37 6.44
C GLN A 30 3.87 9.38 6.81
N ASN A 31 4.73 9.05 7.78
CA ASN A 31 5.85 9.91 8.14
C ASN A 31 6.82 10.12 6.97
N MET A 32 7.10 9.09 6.17
CA MET A 32 7.95 9.24 4.98
C MET A 32 7.32 10.16 3.92
N ILE A 33 6.00 10.11 3.76
CA ILE A 33 5.27 11.04 2.89
C ILE A 33 5.36 12.47 3.45
N GLU A 34 5.18 12.65 4.76
CA GLU A 34 5.32 13.95 5.43
C GLU A 34 6.75 14.52 5.34
N ASP A 35 7.76 13.65 5.36
CA ASP A 35 9.17 13.98 5.19
C ASP A 35 9.60 14.17 3.72
N GLU A 36 8.64 14.19 2.77
CA GLU A 36 8.84 14.40 1.33
C GLU A 36 9.74 13.34 0.64
N PHE A 37 9.75 12.11 1.14
CA PHE A 37 10.37 10.99 0.41
C PHE A 37 9.62 10.70 -0.88
N SER A 38 10.34 10.24 -1.91
CA SER A 38 9.69 9.83 -3.15
C SER A 38 8.88 8.54 -2.95
N GLU A 39 7.77 8.40 -3.68
CA GLU A 39 6.91 7.21 -3.59
C GLU A 39 7.68 5.94 -3.94
N ALA A 40 8.61 6.01 -4.90
CA ALA A 40 9.52 4.91 -5.23
C ALA A 40 10.41 4.48 -4.04
N GLU A 41 11.01 5.42 -3.30
CA GLU A 41 11.80 5.12 -2.09
C GLU A 41 10.93 4.50 -0.98
N ILE A 42 9.68 4.97 -0.86
CA ILE A 42 8.71 4.43 0.09
C ILE A 42 8.34 2.99 -0.31
N VAL A 43 8.07 2.73 -1.59
CA VAL A 43 7.76 1.37 -2.10
C VAL A 43 8.91 0.41 -1.84
N GLU A 44 10.15 0.82 -2.09
CA GLU A 44 11.34 0.00 -1.79
C GLU A 44 11.43 -0.34 -0.29
N SER A 45 11.31 0.68 0.57
CA SER A 45 11.28 0.51 2.03
C SER A 45 10.14 -0.40 2.48
N VAL A 46 8.95 -0.29 1.88
CA VAL A 46 7.79 -1.15 2.18
C VAL A 46 8.01 -2.58 1.72
N ALA A 47 8.59 -2.79 0.53
CA ALA A 47 8.90 -4.11 0.01
C ALA A 47 9.92 -4.82 0.91
N GLU A 48 10.92 -4.11 1.43
CA GLU A 48 11.89 -4.64 2.39
C GLU A 48 11.25 -4.98 3.75
N LEU A 49 10.30 -4.17 4.21
CA LEU A 49 9.61 -4.38 5.48
C LEU A 49 8.54 -5.48 5.43
N ASN A 50 8.03 -5.78 4.24
CA ASN A 50 6.83 -6.61 4.05
C ASN A 50 7.04 -7.65 2.95
N THR A 51 8.13 -8.42 3.06
CA THR A 51 8.64 -9.42 2.10
C THR A 51 7.76 -10.67 1.92
N GLY A 52 6.60 -10.74 2.58
CA GLY A 52 5.68 -11.88 2.47
C GLY A 52 4.54 -11.62 1.49
N ASP A 53 4.42 -12.45 0.46
CA ASP A 53 3.22 -12.52 -0.40
C ASP A 53 1.93 -12.79 0.40
N GLU A 54 2.05 -13.30 1.62
CA GLU A 54 0.94 -13.52 2.56
C GLU A 54 0.14 -12.26 2.91
N ASN A 55 0.68 -11.08 2.63
CA ASN A 55 0.04 -9.80 2.89
C ASN A 55 -0.58 -9.16 1.63
N VAL A 56 -0.44 -9.78 0.45
CA VAL A 56 -1.09 -9.35 -0.79
C VAL A 56 -2.56 -9.78 -0.76
N ILE A 57 -3.46 -8.85 -1.04
CA ILE A 57 -4.90 -9.10 -1.08
C ILE A 57 -5.38 -9.30 -2.51
N VAL A 58 -4.99 -8.39 -3.39
CA VAL A 58 -5.19 -8.45 -4.83
C VAL A 58 -3.96 -7.89 -5.54
N SER A 59 -3.69 -8.36 -6.74
CA SER A 59 -2.55 -7.98 -7.57
C SER A 59 -2.96 -7.96 -9.03
N ASP A 60 -2.33 -7.10 -9.83
CA ASP A 60 -2.57 -6.97 -11.28
C ASP A 60 -4.05 -6.65 -11.57
N VAL A 61 -4.61 -5.71 -10.80
CA VAL A 61 -5.99 -5.23 -10.94
C VAL A 61 -6.04 -3.73 -11.23
N PRO A 62 -7.09 -3.24 -11.92
CA PRO A 62 -7.29 -1.82 -12.12
C PRO A 62 -7.41 -1.04 -10.80
N MET A 63 -7.10 0.26 -10.84
CA MET A 63 -7.14 1.14 -9.67
C MET A 63 -8.51 1.13 -8.96
N SER A 64 -9.62 1.04 -9.70
CA SER A 64 -10.97 0.96 -9.11
C SER A 64 -11.12 -0.25 -8.19
N ASP A 65 -10.67 -1.40 -8.67
CA ASP A 65 -10.82 -2.68 -7.99
C ASP A 65 -9.85 -2.75 -6.80
N ALA A 66 -8.67 -2.13 -6.94
CA ALA A 66 -7.73 -1.96 -5.84
C ALA A 66 -8.27 -1.08 -4.71
N ILE A 67 -8.95 0.02 -5.03
CA ILE A 67 -9.58 0.90 -4.04
C ILE A 67 -10.71 0.17 -3.31
N ASP A 68 -11.58 -0.52 -4.05
CA ASP A 68 -12.67 -1.30 -3.45
C ASP A 68 -12.11 -2.36 -2.49
N ALA A 69 -11.07 -3.09 -2.91
CA ALA A 69 -10.40 -4.07 -2.06
C ALA A 69 -9.71 -3.44 -0.84
N ALA A 70 -9.15 -2.24 -0.96
CA ALA A 70 -8.53 -1.53 0.16
C ALA A 70 -9.57 -1.09 1.20
N LEU A 71 -10.72 -0.59 0.74
CA LEU A 71 -11.82 -0.13 1.58
C LEU A 71 -12.55 -1.26 2.31
N ASP A 72 -12.56 -2.48 1.74
CA ASP A 72 -13.05 -3.68 2.42
C ASP A 72 -12.21 -4.05 3.65
N ILE A 73 -10.95 -3.60 3.71
CA ILE A 73 -10.00 -3.92 4.78
C ILE A 73 -9.95 -2.81 5.84
N SER A 74 -9.88 -1.56 5.37
CA SER A 74 -9.53 -0.40 6.18
C SER A 74 -10.34 0.81 5.73
N GLU A 75 -10.78 1.64 6.68
CA GLU A 75 -11.48 2.90 6.37
C GLU A 75 -10.58 3.93 5.66
N ASP A 76 -9.27 3.69 5.67
CA ASP A 76 -8.25 4.55 5.06
C ASP A 76 -7.17 3.72 4.37
N TYR A 77 -6.56 4.27 3.32
CA TYR A 77 -5.53 3.61 2.52
C TYR A 77 -4.53 4.63 1.94
N ILE A 78 -3.30 4.16 1.69
CA ILE A 78 -2.25 4.96 1.03
C ILE A 78 -2.03 4.41 -0.38
N ILE A 79 -1.97 5.29 -1.38
CA ILE A 79 -1.53 4.94 -2.73
C ILE A 79 -0.08 5.37 -2.88
N LEU A 80 0.75 4.50 -3.45
CA LEU A 80 2.15 4.76 -3.79
C LEU A 80 2.40 4.36 -5.24
N GLU A 81 2.89 5.29 -6.06
CA GLU A 81 3.37 5.01 -7.42
C GLU A 81 4.75 4.37 -7.37
N ALA A 82 4.92 3.27 -8.09
CA ALA A 82 6.18 2.54 -8.18
C ALA A 82 7.14 3.09 -9.26
N ASN A 83 6.77 4.18 -9.95
CA ASN A 83 7.49 4.76 -11.10
C ASN A 83 8.49 5.86 -10.73
#